data_AF-A0AA39M2G3-F1
#
_entry.id   AF-A0AA39M2G3-F1
#
_cell.length_a   1.000
_cell.length_b   1.000
_cell.length_c   1.000
_cell.angle_alpha   90.00
_cell.angle_beta   90.00
_cell.angle_gamma   90.00
#
_symmetry.space_group_name_H-M   'P 1'
#
loop_
_entity.id
_entity.type
_entity.pdbx_description
1 polymer ?
#
loop_
_entity_poly.entity_id
_entity_poly.type
_entity_poly.pdbx_seq_one_letter_code
_entity_poly.pdbx_strand_id
1 'polypeptide(L)'
;MASSGSEGVPVGKNLPWVEKYRPHTMNELVSHTEIIKTLTNLMNENRLPHLLFYGPPGTGKTSTILACARTMYSPQQYKSVVLELNASDDRGINVVREQIISFAQSKSLVADVSKCVKLVILDEADAMTKDAQNALRRVIEKYSDNVRFCMICNYLSKIIPAIQSRCTRFRFAPLKTEQIVPRLLEVANMEAVNMTDDGKEALLTLAEGDMRRVLNILQSTAMAFPVVNEENIYTCVGQPLPGIIKNILRILLNETVEDAIEQIGKMCSERCYALQDIVTSLHKLILLLDIPSKFVCKLITALADIEVRLAAGCSDSTQLGCLVATFMQDVAANRHNKQPLQKNRQRSESHNRSPTNMNQGGANMNQGYPGGYPGGYPPQGQGYPHQAPGYPQQTPGYPQQAPGFPQQGSAYQQQQQQQPQQHVPQPPPQSQPQPEQKRLNPQAYPQHLLDNLEGQSVERLTVIGKELTQDLTFRCLTLLNVLKASDRRMIGTNEPSTIIEYCVQVLNYLLKIRVILDKNPKVNKRAMTNEEWIAHMSGANGVPEKRADLQEKEDICEKNRIKLIELMTELKMVDWMASVSDPHSLAGPEPLR
;
A
#
# COMPACT_ATOMS: atom_id res chain seq x y z
N MET A 1 -65.43 34.55 -18.93
CA MET A 1 -64.74 35.18 -17.77
C MET A 1 -64.73 34.15 -16.66
N ALA A 2 -63.62 33.65 -16.11
CA ALA A 2 -62.21 33.93 -16.29
C ALA A 2 -61.46 32.59 -16.15
N SER A 3 -60.45 32.40 -16.99
CA SER A 3 -59.56 31.26 -17.05
C SER A 3 -58.66 31.18 -15.82
N SER A 4 -58.72 30.06 -15.10
CA SER A 4 -57.79 29.68 -14.05
C SER A 4 -56.41 29.40 -14.67
N GLY A 5 -55.51 30.38 -14.59
CA GLY A 5 -54.11 30.23 -14.96
C GLY A 5 -53.41 29.29 -13.99
N SER A 6 -52.92 28.18 -14.50
CA SER A 6 -51.88 27.36 -13.88
C SER A 6 -50.60 28.20 -13.80
N GLU A 7 -50.37 28.86 -12.66
CA GLU A 7 -49.08 29.47 -12.36
C GLU A 7 -48.04 28.35 -12.21
N GLY A 8 -47.12 28.30 -13.18
CA GLY A 8 -46.03 27.34 -13.22
C GLY A 8 -45.16 27.46 -11.97
N VAL A 9 -45.04 26.38 -11.22
CA VAL A 9 -44.09 26.24 -10.11
C VAL A 9 -42.67 26.41 -10.66
N PRO A 10 -41.84 27.33 -10.15
CA PRO A 10 -40.48 27.52 -10.62
C PRO A 10 -39.65 26.27 -10.27
N VAL A 11 -38.92 25.75 -11.26
CA VAL A 11 -38.18 24.46 -11.29
C VAL A 11 -36.94 24.44 -10.34
N GLY A 12 -36.91 25.23 -9.27
CA GLY A 12 -35.74 25.39 -8.38
C GLY A 12 -35.92 24.95 -6.93
N LYS A 13 -37.08 24.38 -6.53
CA LYS A 13 -37.50 24.41 -5.12
C LYS A 13 -37.10 23.26 -4.18
N ASN A 14 -36.36 22.22 -4.58
CA ASN A 14 -35.93 21.15 -3.65
C ASN A 14 -34.68 20.38 -4.14
N LEU A 15 -33.60 21.07 -4.53
CA LEU A 15 -32.34 20.38 -4.82
C LEU A 15 -31.66 19.95 -3.51
N PRO A 16 -31.08 18.73 -3.45
CA PRO A 16 -30.19 18.35 -2.34
C PRO A 16 -29.09 19.38 -2.13
N TRP A 17 -28.67 19.61 -0.89
CA TRP A 17 -27.70 20.65 -0.55
C TRP A 17 -26.36 20.50 -1.29
N VAL A 18 -25.96 19.25 -1.57
CA VAL A 18 -24.80 18.94 -2.40
C VAL A 18 -24.83 19.61 -3.77
N GLU A 19 -26.00 19.63 -4.43
CA GLU A 19 -26.17 20.25 -5.74
C GLU A 19 -26.52 21.73 -5.64
N LYS A 20 -27.36 22.10 -4.66
CA LYS A 20 -27.74 23.49 -4.39
C LYS A 20 -26.52 24.38 -4.10
N TYR A 21 -25.54 23.86 -3.36
CA TYR A 21 -24.33 24.56 -2.96
C TYR A 21 -23.09 24.16 -3.78
N ARG A 22 -23.28 23.50 -4.92
CA ARG A 22 -22.18 23.14 -5.83
C ARG A 22 -21.51 24.44 -6.34
N PRO A 23 -20.18 24.61 -6.19
CA PRO A 23 -19.49 25.81 -6.65
C PRO A 23 -19.73 26.07 -8.14
N HIS A 24 -20.15 27.30 -8.47
CA HIS A 24 -20.37 27.73 -9.84
C HIS A 24 -19.15 28.44 -10.43
N THR A 25 -18.43 29.18 -9.58
CA THR A 25 -17.25 29.95 -9.95
C THR A 25 -15.99 29.40 -9.29
N MET A 26 -14.84 29.72 -9.86
CA MET A 26 -13.53 29.31 -9.31
C MET A 26 -13.26 29.92 -7.92
N ASN A 27 -13.88 31.06 -7.60
CA ASN A 27 -13.73 31.75 -6.33
C ASN A 27 -14.50 31.07 -5.19
N GLU A 28 -15.55 30.32 -5.51
CA GLU A 28 -16.33 29.55 -4.54
C GLU A 28 -15.67 28.21 -4.15
N LEU A 29 -14.58 27.84 -4.85
CA LEU A 29 -13.82 26.64 -4.52
C LEU A 29 -12.95 26.91 -3.29
N VAL A 30 -13.28 26.21 -2.21
CA VAL A 30 -12.69 26.42 -0.88
C VAL A 30 -11.30 25.78 -0.72
N SER A 31 -10.86 24.98 -1.71
CA SER A 31 -9.70 24.10 -1.59
C SER A 31 -8.75 24.16 -2.78
N HIS A 32 -7.57 23.57 -2.58
CA HIS A 32 -6.54 23.40 -3.62
C HIS A 32 -6.13 24.70 -4.34
N THR A 33 -5.84 25.75 -3.56
CA THR A 33 -5.49 27.08 -4.09
C THR A 33 -4.33 27.05 -5.10
N GLU A 34 -3.35 26.17 -4.91
CA GLU A 34 -2.23 25.98 -5.85
C GLU A 34 -2.68 25.38 -7.19
N ILE A 35 -3.58 24.38 -7.14
CA ILE A 35 -4.15 23.76 -8.35
C ILE A 35 -4.97 24.80 -9.10
N ILE A 36 -5.83 25.53 -8.39
CA ILE A 36 -6.65 26.61 -8.96
C ILE A 36 -5.76 27.66 -9.62
N LYS A 37 -4.74 28.17 -8.93
CA LYS A 37 -3.77 29.14 -9.49
C LYS A 37 -3.09 28.62 -10.76
N THR A 38 -2.63 27.37 -10.72
CA THR A 38 -1.97 26.74 -11.88
C THR A 38 -2.92 26.60 -13.06
N LEU A 39 -4.15 26.14 -12.82
CA LEU A 39 -5.19 26.04 -13.85
C LEU A 39 -5.54 27.42 -14.41
N THR A 40 -5.71 28.42 -13.56
CA THR A 40 -5.99 29.81 -13.98
C THR A 40 -4.88 30.34 -14.88
N ASN A 41 -3.61 30.13 -14.54
CA ASN A 41 -2.48 30.55 -15.37
C ASN A 41 -2.48 29.82 -16.73
N LEU A 42 -2.67 28.50 -16.73
CA LEU A 42 -2.71 27.70 -17.97
C LEU A 42 -3.88 28.10 -18.88
N MET A 43 -5.02 28.47 -18.30
CA MET A 43 -6.19 28.97 -19.02
C MET A 43 -5.92 30.35 -19.62
N ASN A 44 -5.36 31.28 -18.84
CA ASN A 44 -5.05 32.64 -19.29
C ASN A 44 -4.00 32.66 -20.42
N GLU A 45 -3.04 31.74 -20.39
CA GLU A 45 -2.04 31.58 -21.45
C GLU A 45 -2.57 30.83 -22.68
N ASN A 46 -3.81 30.33 -22.66
CA ASN A 46 -4.39 29.46 -23.68
C ASN A 46 -3.51 28.23 -24.00
N ARG A 47 -2.87 27.67 -22.97
CA ARG A 47 -1.93 26.53 -23.04
C ARG A 47 -2.41 25.34 -22.24
N LEU A 48 -3.73 25.19 -22.07
CA LEU A 48 -4.31 24.10 -21.30
C LEU A 48 -3.90 22.75 -21.92
N PRO A 49 -3.19 21.87 -21.20
CA PRO A 49 -2.89 20.52 -21.69
C PRO A 49 -4.09 19.59 -21.47
N HIS A 50 -3.98 18.31 -21.83
CA HIS A 50 -4.92 17.31 -21.31
C HIS A 50 -4.74 17.21 -19.79
N LEU A 51 -5.84 17.11 -19.06
CA LEU A 51 -5.88 17.12 -17.60
C LEU A 51 -6.29 15.76 -17.07
N LEU A 52 -5.69 15.34 -15.96
CA LEU A 52 -6.09 14.15 -15.21
C LEU A 52 -6.23 14.53 -13.74
N PHE A 53 -7.48 14.64 -13.28
CA PHE A 53 -7.83 14.94 -11.90
C PHE A 53 -8.06 13.64 -11.15
N TYR A 54 -7.32 13.41 -10.08
CA TYR A 54 -7.45 12.19 -9.29
C TYR A 54 -7.39 12.44 -7.79
N GLY A 55 -8.11 11.64 -7.03
CA GLY A 55 -8.15 11.75 -5.57
C GLY A 55 -9.44 11.23 -4.96
N PRO A 56 -9.58 11.24 -3.63
CA PRO A 56 -10.76 10.76 -2.92
C PRO A 56 -12.07 11.45 -3.37
N PRO A 57 -13.24 10.84 -3.13
CA PRO A 57 -14.54 11.46 -3.42
C PRO A 57 -14.73 12.76 -2.62
N GLY A 58 -15.63 13.62 -3.09
CA GLY A 58 -16.01 14.85 -2.37
C GLY A 58 -14.95 15.94 -2.24
N THR A 59 -13.81 15.81 -2.94
CA THR A 59 -12.69 16.78 -2.93
C THR A 59 -12.85 17.93 -3.93
N GLY A 60 -13.94 17.95 -4.72
CA GLY A 60 -14.23 19.04 -5.65
C GLY A 60 -13.67 18.88 -7.07
N LYS A 61 -13.24 17.68 -7.48
CA LYS A 61 -12.70 17.40 -8.84
C LYS A 61 -13.63 17.87 -9.96
N THR A 62 -14.87 17.36 -9.98
CA THR A 62 -15.89 17.69 -10.99
C THR A 62 -16.29 19.15 -10.91
N SER A 63 -16.51 19.69 -9.71
CA SER A 63 -16.83 21.10 -9.49
C SER A 63 -15.74 22.03 -10.03
N THR A 64 -14.46 21.66 -9.87
CA THR A 64 -13.32 22.46 -10.33
C THR A 64 -13.30 22.56 -11.85
N ILE A 65 -13.38 21.44 -12.59
CA ILE A 65 -13.33 21.51 -14.05
C ILE A 65 -14.57 22.21 -14.64
N LEU A 66 -15.75 22.02 -14.03
CA LEU A 66 -16.96 22.71 -14.47
C LEU A 66 -16.87 24.22 -14.23
N ALA A 67 -16.31 24.66 -13.10
CA ALA A 67 -16.04 26.07 -12.83
C ALA A 67 -14.98 26.64 -13.80
N CYS A 68 -13.93 25.89 -14.11
CA CYS A 68 -12.96 26.25 -15.15
C CYS A 68 -13.65 26.43 -16.51
N ALA A 69 -14.45 25.46 -16.93
CA ALA A 69 -15.14 25.47 -18.21
C ALA A 69 -16.11 26.66 -18.33
N ARG A 70 -16.84 27.00 -17.26
CA ARG A 70 -17.71 28.19 -17.22
C ARG A 70 -16.94 29.51 -17.24
N THR A 71 -15.69 29.50 -16.76
CA THR A 71 -14.80 30.68 -16.81
C THR A 71 -14.20 30.85 -18.21
N MET A 72 -13.87 29.75 -18.88
CA MET A 72 -13.28 29.76 -20.24
C MET A 72 -14.29 30.05 -21.35
N TYR A 73 -15.51 29.54 -21.23
CA TYR A 73 -16.52 29.60 -22.29
C TYR A 73 -17.73 30.42 -21.88
N SER A 74 -18.22 31.25 -22.80
CA SER A 74 -19.48 31.96 -22.58
C SER A 74 -20.66 30.98 -22.45
N PRO A 75 -21.73 31.31 -21.71
CA PRO A 75 -22.89 30.44 -21.52
C PRO A 75 -23.52 29.94 -22.84
N GLN A 76 -23.45 30.76 -23.89
CA GLN A 76 -23.98 30.45 -25.23
C GLN A 76 -23.11 29.42 -25.96
N GLN A 77 -21.79 29.44 -25.72
CA GLN A 77 -20.82 28.51 -26.34
C GLN A 77 -20.64 27.21 -25.54
N TYR A 78 -20.94 27.23 -24.24
CA TYR A 78 -20.66 26.10 -23.34
C TYR A 78 -21.20 24.77 -23.89
N LYS A 79 -22.47 24.73 -24.34
CA LYS A 79 -23.11 23.51 -24.85
C LYS A 79 -22.53 22.99 -26.17
N SER A 80 -21.87 23.84 -26.96
CA SER A 80 -21.30 23.44 -28.26
C SER A 80 -19.80 23.10 -28.17
N VAL A 81 -19.12 23.58 -27.12
CA VAL A 81 -17.66 23.46 -26.96
C VAL A 81 -17.27 22.53 -25.80
N VAL A 82 -18.19 22.24 -24.87
CA VAL A 82 -17.97 21.31 -23.75
C VAL A 82 -18.84 20.08 -23.90
N LEU A 83 -18.21 18.90 -23.86
CA LEU A 83 -18.88 17.60 -23.78
C LEU A 83 -18.58 16.98 -22.42
N GLU A 84 -19.60 16.83 -21.58
CA GLU A 84 -19.52 16.11 -20.30
C GLU A 84 -20.11 14.71 -20.47
N LEU A 85 -19.33 13.69 -20.13
CA LEU A 85 -19.77 12.30 -20.12
C LEU A 85 -19.43 11.67 -18.77
N ASN A 86 -20.38 10.95 -18.19
CA ASN A 86 -20.13 10.09 -17.05
C ASN A 86 -19.72 8.69 -17.56
N ALA A 87 -18.46 8.30 -17.35
CA ALA A 87 -17.91 7.10 -17.95
C ALA A 87 -18.42 5.80 -17.31
N SER A 88 -19.09 5.87 -16.15
CA SER A 88 -19.70 4.70 -15.49
C SER A 88 -21.05 4.28 -16.07
N ASP A 89 -21.82 5.22 -16.62
CA ASP A 89 -23.05 4.92 -17.36
C ASP A 89 -22.72 4.42 -18.78
N ASP A 90 -21.66 5.00 -19.35
CA ASP A 90 -21.26 4.86 -20.75
C ASP A 90 -19.95 4.03 -20.91
N ARG A 91 -19.88 2.88 -20.22
CA ARG A 91 -18.67 2.03 -20.11
C ARG A 91 -18.15 1.41 -21.41
N GLY A 92 -18.94 1.50 -22.48
CA GLY A 92 -18.68 0.85 -23.76
C GLY A 92 -17.65 1.58 -24.62
N ILE A 93 -16.84 0.81 -25.36
CA ILE A 93 -15.94 1.35 -26.40
C ILE A 93 -16.67 2.20 -27.44
N ASN A 94 -17.97 1.97 -27.62
CA ASN A 94 -18.81 2.68 -28.59
C ASN A 94 -18.99 4.16 -28.23
N VAL A 95 -19.05 4.51 -26.94
CA VAL A 95 -19.16 5.92 -26.52
C VAL A 95 -17.93 6.71 -26.96
N VAL A 96 -16.75 6.11 -26.79
CA VAL A 96 -15.50 6.70 -27.27
C VAL A 96 -15.50 6.82 -28.79
N ARG A 97 -15.99 5.80 -29.51
CA ARG A 97 -15.93 5.76 -30.97
C ARG A 97 -16.99 6.61 -31.67
N GLU A 98 -18.14 6.81 -31.05
CA GLU A 98 -19.27 7.50 -31.67
C GLU A 98 -19.40 8.92 -31.10
N GLN A 99 -19.64 9.05 -29.79
CA GLN A 99 -19.91 10.34 -29.18
C GLN A 99 -18.67 11.25 -29.16
N ILE A 100 -17.55 10.75 -28.62
CA ILE A 100 -16.32 11.55 -28.47
C ILE A 100 -15.72 11.89 -29.84
N ILE A 101 -15.64 10.91 -30.75
CA ILE A 101 -15.10 11.17 -32.10
C ILE A 101 -16.00 12.10 -32.89
N SER A 102 -17.33 11.93 -32.87
CA SER A 102 -18.26 12.84 -33.54
C SER A 102 -18.13 14.26 -33.01
N PHE A 103 -18.04 14.41 -31.69
CA PHE A 103 -17.82 15.72 -31.06
C PHE A 103 -16.47 16.33 -31.45
N ALA A 104 -15.39 15.54 -31.45
CA ALA A 104 -14.06 15.99 -31.85
C ALA A 104 -13.98 16.40 -33.33
N GLN A 105 -14.73 15.72 -34.20
CA GLN A 105 -14.76 15.98 -35.65
C GLN A 105 -15.70 17.13 -36.04
N SER A 106 -16.76 17.38 -35.26
CA SER A 106 -17.70 18.45 -35.56
C SER A 106 -16.97 19.80 -35.65
N LYS A 107 -17.34 20.66 -36.60
CA LYS A 107 -16.87 22.04 -36.63
C LYS A 107 -17.79 22.87 -35.75
N SER A 108 -17.23 23.69 -34.86
CA SER A 108 -18.06 24.61 -34.06
C SER A 108 -18.71 25.63 -34.99
N LEU A 109 -20.03 25.82 -34.85
CA LEU A 109 -20.85 26.67 -35.73
C LEU A 109 -20.72 28.18 -35.40
N VAL A 110 -19.95 28.53 -34.37
CA VAL A 110 -19.81 29.92 -33.89
C VAL A 110 -18.55 30.54 -34.49
N ALA A 111 -18.71 31.65 -35.24
CA ALA A 111 -17.69 32.26 -36.09
C ALA A 111 -16.41 32.73 -35.36
N ASP A 112 -16.48 33.02 -34.05
CA ASP A 112 -15.32 33.42 -33.23
C ASP A 112 -14.54 32.24 -32.61
N VAL A 113 -14.93 30.99 -32.86
CA VAL A 113 -14.34 29.79 -32.24
C VAL A 113 -13.07 29.31 -32.94
N SER A 114 -12.59 30.01 -33.96
CA SER A 114 -11.35 29.66 -34.68
C SER A 114 -10.08 29.67 -33.81
N LYS A 115 -10.16 30.13 -32.54
CA LYS A 115 -9.11 30.02 -31.51
C LYS A 115 -9.52 29.28 -30.23
N CYS A 116 -10.75 28.77 -30.14
CA CYS A 116 -11.25 28.15 -28.90
C CYS A 116 -11.15 26.63 -28.97
N VAL A 117 -10.27 26.07 -28.14
CA VAL A 117 -10.08 24.62 -28.05
C VAL A 117 -11.31 23.99 -27.38
N LYS A 118 -11.81 22.87 -27.91
CA LYS A 118 -12.94 22.14 -27.31
C LYS A 118 -12.52 21.42 -26.04
N LEU A 119 -13.47 21.19 -25.12
CA LEU A 119 -13.22 20.47 -23.88
C LEU A 119 -14.11 19.23 -23.77
N VAL A 120 -13.51 18.08 -23.54
CA VAL A 120 -14.22 16.83 -23.22
C VAL A 120 -13.91 16.49 -21.76
N ILE A 121 -14.95 16.39 -20.93
CA ILE A 121 -14.87 16.01 -19.53
C ILE A 121 -15.38 14.58 -19.41
N LEU A 122 -14.53 13.68 -18.89
CA LEU A 122 -14.86 12.29 -18.63
C LEU A 122 -14.83 12.08 -17.11
N ASP A 123 -15.99 12.08 -16.48
CA ASP A 123 -16.11 11.77 -15.07
C ASP A 123 -16.08 10.24 -14.84
N GLU A 124 -15.60 9.82 -13.67
CA GLU A 124 -15.46 8.40 -13.30
C GLU A 124 -14.72 7.54 -14.34
N ALA A 125 -13.64 8.10 -14.92
CA ALA A 125 -12.85 7.44 -15.96
C ALA A 125 -12.21 6.12 -15.49
N ASP A 126 -12.11 5.88 -14.18
CA ASP A 126 -11.67 4.61 -13.59
C ASP A 126 -12.71 3.49 -13.68
N ALA A 127 -13.95 3.79 -14.04
CA ALA A 127 -14.98 2.80 -14.38
C ALA A 127 -14.88 2.30 -15.84
N MET A 128 -14.08 2.94 -16.69
CA MET A 128 -13.91 2.55 -18.09
C MET A 128 -13.14 1.23 -18.22
N THR A 129 -13.56 0.39 -19.16
CA THR A 129 -12.82 -0.80 -19.56
C THR A 129 -11.44 -0.43 -20.15
N LYS A 130 -10.45 -1.33 -19.99
CA LYS A 130 -9.10 -1.11 -20.53
C LYS A 130 -9.11 -0.91 -22.05
N ASP A 131 -10.01 -1.59 -22.77
CA ASP A 131 -10.16 -1.45 -24.21
C ASP A 131 -10.72 -0.07 -24.62
N ALA A 132 -11.71 0.44 -23.87
CA ALA A 132 -12.21 1.80 -24.07
C ALA A 132 -11.12 2.84 -23.79
N GLN A 133 -10.31 2.66 -22.74
CA GLN A 133 -9.16 3.53 -22.46
C GLN A 133 -8.10 3.47 -23.58
N ASN A 134 -7.79 2.29 -24.12
CA ASN A 134 -6.86 2.14 -25.24
C ASN A 134 -7.38 2.82 -26.51
N ALA A 135 -8.69 2.76 -26.77
CA ALA A 135 -9.32 3.50 -27.86
C ALA A 135 -9.23 5.01 -27.61
N LEU A 136 -9.55 5.46 -26.40
CA LEU A 136 -9.51 6.87 -26.01
C LEU A 136 -8.12 7.46 -26.15
N ARG A 137 -7.06 6.73 -25.78
CA ARG A 137 -5.67 7.14 -25.99
C ARG A 137 -5.40 7.56 -27.44
N ARG A 138 -5.86 6.79 -28.42
CA ARG A 138 -5.68 7.12 -29.86
C ARG A 138 -6.45 8.39 -30.24
N VAL A 139 -7.63 8.60 -29.65
CA VAL A 139 -8.44 9.80 -29.86
C VAL A 139 -7.76 11.03 -29.26
N ILE A 140 -7.20 10.92 -28.05
CA ILE A 140 -6.43 11.98 -27.40
C ILE A 140 -5.24 12.40 -28.26
N GLU A 141 -4.46 11.44 -28.79
CA GLU A 141 -3.34 11.71 -29.69
C GLU A 141 -3.77 12.34 -31.01
N LYS A 142 -4.86 11.86 -31.62
CA LYS A 142 -5.29 12.30 -32.94
C LYS A 142 -5.90 13.71 -32.94
N TYR A 143 -6.58 14.09 -31.86
CA TYR A 143 -7.31 15.36 -31.77
C TYR A 143 -6.70 16.34 -30.77
N SER A 144 -5.42 16.17 -30.42
CA SER A 144 -4.69 17.04 -29.50
C SER A 144 -4.55 18.48 -29.97
N ASP A 145 -4.81 18.79 -31.24
CA ASP A 145 -4.71 20.17 -31.73
C ASP A 145 -5.98 20.97 -31.43
N ASN A 146 -7.15 20.33 -31.51
CA ASN A 146 -8.45 21.01 -31.46
C ASN A 146 -9.26 20.68 -30.19
N VAL A 147 -8.90 19.63 -29.46
CA VAL A 147 -9.65 19.15 -28.29
C VAL A 147 -8.71 18.97 -27.10
N ARG A 148 -9.15 19.40 -25.92
CA ARG A 148 -8.58 19.04 -24.63
C ARG A 148 -9.49 18.08 -23.91
N PHE A 149 -8.86 17.18 -23.17
CA PHE A 149 -9.54 16.15 -22.41
C PHE A 149 -9.25 16.41 -20.94
N CYS A 150 -10.28 16.39 -20.11
CA CYS A 150 -10.15 16.35 -18.67
C CYS A 150 -10.75 15.05 -18.17
N MET A 151 -9.89 14.17 -17.66
CA MET A 151 -10.31 12.90 -17.07
C MET A 151 -10.36 13.03 -15.56
N ILE A 152 -11.43 12.56 -14.95
CA ILE A 152 -11.60 12.55 -13.50
C ILE A 152 -11.67 11.09 -13.04
N CYS A 153 -10.91 10.73 -12.02
CA CYS A 153 -10.99 9.39 -11.42
C CYS A 153 -10.75 9.44 -9.92
N ASN A 154 -11.14 8.38 -9.20
CA ASN A 154 -10.77 8.24 -7.80
C ASN A 154 -9.43 7.52 -7.66
N TYR A 155 -9.21 6.49 -8.49
CA TYR A 155 -8.00 5.67 -8.43
C TYR A 155 -7.15 5.82 -9.69
N LEU A 156 -5.99 6.45 -9.55
CA LEU A 156 -5.02 6.59 -10.66
C LEU A 156 -4.55 5.24 -11.21
N SER A 157 -4.43 4.22 -10.36
CA SER A 157 -4.02 2.86 -10.74
C SER A 157 -4.95 2.17 -11.73
N LYS A 158 -6.22 2.60 -11.83
CA LYS A 158 -7.20 2.07 -12.79
C LYS A 158 -7.10 2.72 -14.18
N ILE A 159 -6.33 3.81 -14.32
CA ILE A 159 -6.08 4.46 -15.60
C ILE A 159 -4.82 3.90 -16.24
N ILE A 160 -4.85 3.54 -17.52
CA ILE A 160 -3.68 2.97 -18.21
C ILE A 160 -2.51 3.97 -18.25
N PRO A 161 -1.25 3.52 -18.07
CA PRO A 161 -0.08 4.41 -18.07
C PRO A 161 0.05 5.28 -19.33
N ALA A 162 -0.42 4.78 -20.48
CA ALA A 162 -0.38 5.52 -21.73
C ALA A 162 -1.28 6.78 -21.74
N ILE A 163 -2.41 6.77 -21.02
CA ILE A 163 -3.21 7.98 -20.83
C ILE A 163 -2.51 8.90 -19.83
N GLN A 164 -2.04 8.34 -18.70
CA GLN A 164 -1.39 9.13 -17.66
C GLN A 164 -0.18 9.92 -18.19
N SER A 165 0.58 9.37 -19.13
CA SER A 165 1.75 10.06 -19.71
C SER A 165 1.39 11.23 -20.63
N ARG A 166 0.14 11.33 -21.11
CA ARG A 166 -0.34 12.36 -22.04
C ARG A 166 -1.11 13.48 -21.34
N CYS A 167 -1.40 13.32 -20.05
CA CYS A 167 -2.18 14.24 -19.25
C CYS A 167 -1.34 14.86 -18.14
N THR A 168 -1.49 16.16 -17.91
CA THR A 168 -1.01 16.83 -16.71
C THR A 168 -1.86 16.40 -15.53
N ARG A 169 -1.21 15.89 -14.49
CA ARG A 169 -1.86 15.26 -13.34
C ARG A 169 -2.05 16.25 -12.22
N PHE A 170 -3.27 16.34 -11.70
CA PHE A 170 -3.61 17.13 -10.51
C PHE A 170 -4.18 16.22 -9.44
N ARG A 171 -3.50 16.16 -8.29
CA ARG A 171 -3.91 15.36 -7.14
C ARG A 171 -4.78 16.19 -6.21
N PHE A 172 -6.04 15.79 -6.07
CA PHE A 172 -6.97 16.34 -5.11
C PHE A 172 -6.86 15.55 -3.80
N ALA A 173 -6.20 16.13 -2.81
CA ALA A 173 -6.13 15.55 -1.47
C ALA A 173 -7.46 15.71 -0.71
N PRO A 174 -7.75 14.89 0.31
CA PRO A 174 -8.83 15.17 1.27
C PRO A 174 -8.76 16.61 1.77
N LEU A 175 -9.93 17.21 1.98
CA LEU A 175 -10.02 18.59 2.44
C LEU A 175 -9.60 18.69 3.89
N LYS A 176 -8.82 19.72 4.22
CA LYS A 176 -8.49 20.04 5.62
C LYS A 176 -9.70 20.61 6.33
N THR A 177 -9.79 20.37 7.64
CA THR A 177 -10.85 20.93 8.49
C THR A 177 -10.98 22.45 8.34
N GLU A 178 -9.85 23.16 8.27
CA GLU A 178 -9.79 24.61 8.05
C GLU A 178 -10.48 25.07 6.76
N GLN A 179 -10.49 24.23 5.72
CA GLN A 179 -11.11 24.51 4.44
C GLN A 179 -12.60 24.16 4.44
N ILE A 180 -13.02 23.16 5.22
CA ILE A 180 -14.43 22.73 5.28
C ILE A 180 -15.26 23.71 6.12
N VAL A 181 -14.72 24.16 7.26
CA VAL A 181 -15.45 24.94 8.26
C VAL A 181 -16.09 26.22 7.71
N PRO A 182 -15.40 27.06 6.90
CA PRO A 182 -16.02 28.28 6.36
C PRO A 182 -17.27 27.99 5.54
N ARG A 183 -17.21 26.99 4.66
CA ARG A 183 -18.32 26.60 3.80
C ARG A 183 -19.44 25.93 4.56
N LEU A 184 -19.10 25.11 5.55
CA LEU A 184 -20.07 24.49 6.45
C LEU A 184 -20.89 25.57 7.19
N LEU A 185 -20.23 26.57 7.76
CA LEU A 185 -20.90 27.66 8.48
C LEU A 185 -21.76 28.53 7.55
N GLU A 186 -21.27 28.80 6.35
CA GLU A 186 -22.05 29.52 5.33
C GLU A 186 -23.37 28.79 5.01
N VAL A 187 -23.30 27.48 4.74
CA VAL A 187 -24.49 26.66 4.45
C VAL A 187 -25.42 26.57 5.67
N ALA A 188 -24.86 26.35 6.87
CA ALA A 188 -25.64 26.30 8.11
C ALA A 188 -26.40 27.60 8.37
N ASN A 189 -25.78 28.76 8.09
CA ASN A 189 -26.42 30.07 8.22
C ASN A 189 -27.50 30.29 7.15
N MET A 190 -27.25 29.91 5.90
CA MET A 190 -28.23 30.06 4.81
C MET A 190 -29.48 29.19 4.99
N GLU A 191 -29.32 28.01 5.59
CA GLU A 191 -30.42 27.08 5.88
C GLU A 191 -30.98 27.23 7.31
N ALA A 192 -30.47 28.19 8.08
CA ALA A 192 -30.85 28.44 9.48
C ALA A 192 -30.79 27.18 10.38
N VAL A 193 -29.72 26.38 10.24
CA VAL A 193 -29.51 25.15 11.00
C VAL A 193 -28.96 25.47 12.39
N ASN A 194 -29.61 24.96 13.44
CA ASN A 194 -29.12 25.05 14.80
C ASN A 194 -28.07 23.95 15.06
N MET A 195 -26.79 24.31 15.00
CA MET A 195 -25.64 23.40 15.13
C MET A 195 -24.80 23.75 16.36
N THR A 196 -24.45 22.73 17.15
CA THR A 196 -23.57 22.85 18.31
C THR A 196 -22.12 22.58 17.93
N ASP A 197 -21.17 23.03 18.76
CA ASP A 197 -19.73 22.85 18.48
C ASP A 197 -19.28 21.37 18.50
N ASP A 198 -19.85 20.56 19.39
CA ASP A 198 -19.66 19.10 19.42
C ASP A 198 -20.21 18.43 18.16
N GLY A 199 -21.38 18.87 17.67
CA GLY A 199 -21.95 18.40 16.42
C GLY A 199 -21.05 18.72 15.22
N LYS A 200 -20.49 19.93 15.19
CA LYS A 200 -19.53 20.35 14.17
C LYS A 200 -18.27 19.47 14.18
N GLU A 201 -17.69 19.19 15.35
CA GLU A 201 -16.51 18.32 15.46
C GLU A 201 -16.80 16.87 15.04
N ALA A 202 -17.96 16.33 15.46
CA ALA A 202 -18.42 15.00 15.07
C ALA A 202 -18.62 14.89 13.55
N LEU A 203 -19.24 15.89 12.94
CA LEU A 203 -19.46 15.96 11.49
C LEU A 203 -18.14 15.93 10.71
N LEU A 204 -17.17 16.73 11.15
CA LEU A 204 -15.84 16.82 10.53
C LEU A 204 -15.07 15.50 10.67
N THR A 205 -15.17 14.86 11.83
CA THR A 205 -14.52 13.56 12.11
C THR A 205 -15.11 12.46 11.24
N LEU A 206 -16.43 12.42 11.06
CA LEU A 206 -17.13 11.42 10.25
C LEU A 206 -16.95 11.62 8.74
N ALA A 207 -16.76 12.86 8.30
CA ALA A 207 -16.63 13.18 6.89
C ALA A 207 -15.24 12.90 6.31
N GLU A 208 -14.19 12.82 7.15
CA GLU A 208 -12.80 12.49 6.75
C GLU A 208 -12.28 13.28 5.53
N GLY A 209 -12.68 14.55 5.41
CA GLY A 209 -12.24 15.42 4.30
C GLY A 209 -13.11 15.38 3.04
N ASP A 210 -14.27 14.70 3.06
CA ASP A 210 -15.25 14.67 1.96
C ASP A 210 -16.37 15.72 2.17
N MET A 211 -16.36 16.79 1.37
CA MET A 211 -17.37 17.86 1.49
C MET A 211 -18.79 17.40 1.13
N ARG A 212 -18.91 16.45 0.19
CA ARG A 212 -20.22 15.91 -0.21
C ARG A 212 -20.84 15.17 0.98
N ARG A 213 -20.03 14.37 1.68
CA ARG A 213 -20.44 13.67 2.90
C ARG A 213 -20.83 14.65 4.00
N VAL A 214 -20.07 15.73 4.22
CA VAL A 214 -20.43 16.80 5.17
C VAL A 214 -21.83 17.34 4.89
N LEU A 215 -22.10 17.77 3.64
CA LEU A 215 -23.39 18.36 3.29
C LEU A 215 -24.55 17.37 3.39
N ASN A 216 -24.34 16.12 2.99
CA ASN A 216 -25.36 15.08 3.08
C ASN A 216 -25.73 14.75 4.53
N ILE A 217 -24.73 14.61 5.42
CA ILE A 217 -24.97 14.33 6.84
C ILE A 217 -25.64 15.53 7.50
N LEU A 218 -25.17 16.75 7.22
CA LEU A 218 -25.77 17.98 7.76
C LEU A 218 -27.24 18.11 7.34
N GLN A 219 -27.54 17.92 6.05
CA GLN A 219 -28.91 17.97 5.54
C GLN A 219 -29.80 16.92 6.19
N SER A 220 -29.33 15.66 6.24
CA SER A 220 -30.10 14.56 6.80
C SER A 220 -30.37 14.76 8.29
N THR A 221 -29.37 15.23 9.05
CA THR A 221 -29.51 15.49 10.49
C THR A 221 -30.43 16.66 10.76
N ALA A 222 -30.32 17.76 10.00
CA ALA A 222 -31.18 18.94 10.15
C ALA A 222 -32.64 18.66 9.76
N MET A 223 -32.87 17.70 8.85
CA MET A 223 -34.23 17.25 8.51
C MET A 223 -34.82 16.29 9.55
N ALA A 224 -33.98 15.46 10.18
CA ALA A 224 -34.42 14.47 11.16
C ALA A 224 -34.60 15.05 12.57
N PHE A 225 -33.76 16.01 12.97
CA PHE A 225 -33.69 16.54 14.32
C PHE A 225 -33.66 18.08 14.34
N PRO A 226 -34.21 18.72 15.39
CA PRO A 226 -34.22 20.18 15.51
C PRO A 226 -32.85 20.79 15.83
N VAL A 227 -31.92 20.01 16.39
CA VAL A 227 -30.57 20.44 16.77
C VAL A 227 -29.56 19.44 16.21
N VAL A 228 -28.50 19.95 15.60
CA VAL A 228 -27.37 19.17 15.09
C VAL A 228 -26.28 19.11 16.15
N ASN A 229 -26.31 18.05 16.96
CA ASN A 229 -25.31 17.72 18.00
C ASN A 229 -24.61 16.39 17.70
N GLU A 230 -23.60 16.00 18.50
CA GLU A 230 -22.85 14.76 18.29
C GLU A 230 -23.77 13.52 18.23
N GLU A 231 -24.67 13.37 19.19
CA GLU A 231 -25.54 12.19 19.33
C GLU A 231 -26.48 12.03 18.12
N ASN A 232 -27.12 13.11 17.67
CA ASN A 232 -28.04 13.07 16.54
C ASN A 232 -27.31 12.78 15.23
N ILE A 233 -26.09 13.28 15.06
CA ILE A 233 -25.27 12.98 13.88
C ILE A 233 -24.91 11.49 13.83
N TYR A 234 -24.34 10.94 14.91
CA TYR A 234 -23.96 9.53 14.96
C TYR A 234 -25.16 8.61 14.76
N THR A 235 -26.30 8.98 15.35
CA THR A 235 -27.58 8.26 15.18
C THR A 235 -28.09 8.34 13.74
N CYS A 236 -28.01 9.50 13.09
CA CYS A 236 -28.43 9.69 11.70
C CYS A 236 -27.57 8.88 10.71
N VAL A 237 -26.26 8.77 10.97
CA VAL A 237 -25.33 7.98 10.14
C VAL A 237 -25.42 6.48 10.45
N GLY A 238 -25.94 6.11 11.63
CA GLY A 238 -26.02 4.73 12.09
C GLY A 238 -24.70 4.19 12.66
N GLN A 239 -23.78 5.08 13.06
CA GLN A 239 -22.49 4.69 13.61
C GLN A 239 -22.46 4.77 15.15
N PRO A 240 -21.68 3.91 15.81
CA PRO A 240 -21.56 3.92 17.27
C PRO A 240 -20.83 5.16 17.77
N LEU A 241 -21.32 5.75 18.86
CA LEU A 241 -20.65 6.88 19.50
C LEU A 241 -19.24 6.50 20.00
N PRO A 242 -18.28 7.43 20.04
CA PRO A 242 -16.92 7.16 20.54
C PRO A 242 -16.89 6.59 21.97
N GLY A 243 -17.83 7.01 22.83
CA GLY A 243 -17.98 6.46 24.18
C GLY A 243 -18.38 4.98 24.20
N ILE A 244 -19.21 4.55 23.24
CA ILE A 244 -19.63 3.15 23.10
C ILE A 244 -18.46 2.30 22.62
N ILE A 245 -17.70 2.76 21.62
CA ILE A 245 -16.52 2.03 21.15
C ILE A 245 -15.46 1.90 22.26
N LYS A 246 -15.25 2.94 23.06
CA LYS A 246 -14.38 2.85 24.26
C LYS A 246 -14.90 1.82 25.27
N ASN A 247 -16.21 1.70 25.43
CA ASN A 247 -16.81 0.69 26.31
C ASN A 247 -16.61 -0.72 25.74
N ILE A 248 -16.83 -0.91 24.44
CA ILE A 248 -16.58 -2.20 23.74
C ILE A 248 -15.12 -2.61 23.92
N LEU A 249 -14.17 -1.68 23.75
CA LEU A 249 -12.75 -1.96 23.98
C LEU A 249 -12.47 -2.38 25.42
N ARG A 250 -13.11 -1.75 26.42
CA ARG A 250 -12.98 -2.15 27.83
C ARG A 250 -13.54 -3.55 28.08
N ILE A 251 -14.68 -3.90 27.47
CA ILE A 251 -15.27 -5.23 27.56
C ILE A 251 -14.31 -6.27 26.98
N LEU A 252 -13.79 -6.02 25.76
CA LEU A 252 -12.84 -6.91 25.07
C LEU A 252 -11.55 -7.18 25.86
N LEU A 253 -11.10 -6.22 26.68
CA LEU A 253 -9.85 -6.34 27.43
C LEU A 253 -10.00 -6.96 28.83
N ASN A 254 -11.18 -6.86 29.46
CA ASN A 254 -11.34 -7.19 30.88
C ASN A 254 -12.29 -8.35 31.17
N GLU A 255 -13.34 -8.53 30.37
CA GLU A 255 -14.42 -9.49 30.64
C GLU A 255 -14.06 -10.93 30.22
N THR A 256 -15.00 -11.87 30.41
CA THR A 256 -14.90 -13.25 29.90
C THR A 256 -15.40 -13.36 28.46
N VAL A 257 -15.10 -14.47 27.77
CA VAL A 257 -15.47 -14.66 26.35
C VAL A 257 -17.00 -14.62 26.21
N GLU A 258 -17.69 -15.33 27.11
CA GLU A 258 -19.14 -15.46 27.13
C GLU A 258 -19.80 -14.09 27.37
N ASP A 259 -19.36 -13.38 28.41
CA ASP A 259 -19.91 -12.06 28.76
C ASP A 259 -19.66 -11.02 27.66
N ALA A 260 -18.48 -11.06 27.03
CA ALA A 260 -18.14 -10.12 25.96
C ALA A 260 -18.99 -10.35 24.70
N ILE A 261 -19.20 -11.62 24.31
CA ILE A 261 -20.05 -11.96 23.15
C ILE A 261 -21.50 -11.54 23.43
N GLU A 262 -22.01 -11.80 24.62
CA GLU A 262 -23.39 -11.43 24.98
C GLU A 262 -23.57 -9.91 25.02
N GLN A 263 -22.69 -9.17 25.71
CA GLN A 263 -22.80 -7.72 25.84
C GLN A 263 -22.63 -7.00 24.51
N ILE A 264 -21.62 -7.36 23.71
CA ILE A 264 -21.41 -6.74 22.39
C ILE A 264 -22.52 -7.15 21.43
N GLY A 265 -22.95 -8.42 21.44
CA GLY A 265 -24.05 -8.91 20.62
C GLY A 265 -25.38 -8.21 20.94
N LYS A 266 -25.64 -7.95 22.22
CA LYS A 266 -26.80 -7.16 22.68
C LYS A 266 -26.71 -5.71 22.20
N MET A 267 -25.54 -5.08 22.28
CA MET A 267 -25.33 -3.73 21.73
C MET A 267 -25.59 -3.66 20.22
N CYS A 268 -25.11 -4.64 19.46
CA CYS A 268 -25.39 -4.72 18.02
C CYS A 268 -26.88 -4.91 17.72
N SER A 269 -27.58 -5.72 18.51
CA SER A 269 -29.00 -6.04 18.28
C SER A 269 -29.95 -4.92 18.71
N GLU A 270 -29.70 -4.28 19.86
CA GLU A 270 -30.59 -3.25 20.42
C GLU A 270 -30.40 -1.89 19.75
N ARG A 271 -29.16 -1.56 19.33
CA ARG A 271 -28.83 -0.27 18.70
C ARG A 271 -28.58 -0.37 17.20
N CYS A 272 -28.72 -1.56 16.63
CA CYS A 272 -28.56 -1.85 15.20
C CYS A 272 -27.19 -1.42 14.63
N TYR A 273 -26.12 -1.48 15.43
CA TYR A 273 -24.78 -1.18 14.94
C TYR A 273 -24.24 -2.34 14.11
N ALA A 274 -23.70 -2.03 12.93
CA ALA A 274 -23.00 -3.02 12.14
C ALA A 274 -21.66 -3.36 12.79
N LEU A 275 -21.32 -4.66 12.81
CA LEU A 275 -20.03 -5.11 13.35
C LEU A 275 -18.85 -4.50 12.57
N GLN A 276 -19.05 -4.23 11.28
CA GLN A 276 -18.04 -3.58 10.44
C GLN A 276 -17.68 -2.17 10.97
N ASP A 277 -18.67 -1.35 11.33
CA ASP A 277 -18.42 0.00 11.86
C ASP A 277 -17.68 -0.04 13.21
N ILE A 278 -17.98 -1.05 14.03
CA ILE A 278 -17.28 -1.30 15.30
C ILE A 278 -15.82 -1.65 15.03
N VAL A 279 -15.54 -2.57 14.10
CA VAL A 279 -14.18 -2.98 13.73
C VAL A 279 -13.37 -1.81 13.19
N THR A 280 -13.93 -1.03 12.25
CA THR A 280 -13.26 0.15 11.69
C THR A 280 -12.95 1.21 12.76
N SER A 281 -13.86 1.42 13.72
CA SER A 281 -13.67 2.37 14.81
C SER A 281 -12.67 1.87 15.86
N LEU A 282 -12.68 0.57 16.18
CA LEU A 282 -11.74 -0.06 17.12
C LEU A 282 -10.30 0.01 16.61
N HIS A 283 -10.07 -0.19 15.31
CA HIS A 283 -8.74 -0.07 14.71
C HIS A 283 -8.06 1.26 15.05
N LYS A 284 -8.79 2.39 14.97
CA LYS A 284 -8.28 3.72 15.31
C LYS A 284 -7.86 3.82 16.78
N LEU A 285 -8.62 3.22 17.69
CA LEU A 285 -8.30 3.25 19.12
C LEU A 285 -7.12 2.35 19.48
N ILE A 286 -7.00 1.18 18.86
CA ILE A 286 -5.90 0.23 19.15
C ILE A 286 -4.55 0.84 18.83
N LEU A 287 -4.45 1.62 17.75
CA LEU A 287 -3.23 2.34 17.38
C LEU A 287 -2.81 3.40 18.40
N LEU A 288 -3.73 3.85 19.26
CA LEU A 288 -3.48 4.83 20.33
C LEU A 288 -3.17 4.16 21.68
N LEU A 289 -3.32 2.83 21.78
CA LEU A 289 -3.03 2.11 23.02
C LEU A 289 -1.53 1.93 23.21
N ASP A 290 -1.07 2.12 24.44
CA ASP A 290 0.30 1.80 24.86
C ASP A 290 0.42 0.29 25.14
N ILE A 291 0.62 -0.48 24.07
CA ILE A 291 0.77 -1.94 24.11
C ILE A 291 1.97 -2.40 23.25
N PRO A 292 2.59 -3.56 23.56
CA PRO A 292 3.75 -4.04 22.82
C PRO A 292 3.48 -4.17 21.31
N SER A 293 4.42 -3.73 20.46
CA SER A 293 4.21 -3.70 18.99
C SER A 293 3.87 -5.07 18.40
N LYS A 294 4.41 -6.16 18.96
CA LYS A 294 4.06 -7.53 18.55
C LYS A 294 2.56 -7.81 18.71
N PHE A 295 1.95 -7.27 19.75
CA PHE A 295 0.52 -7.42 20.02
C PHE A 295 -0.32 -6.53 19.11
N VAL A 296 0.10 -5.27 18.91
CA VAL A 296 -0.52 -4.36 17.92
C VAL A 296 -0.56 -5.00 16.53
N CYS A 297 0.55 -5.57 16.06
CA CYS A 297 0.61 -6.23 14.76
C CYS A 297 -0.41 -7.38 14.63
N LYS A 298 -0.49 -8.25 15.65
CA LYS A 298 -1.46 -9.36 15.64
C LYS A 298 -2.91 -8.87 15.61
N LEU A 299 -3.25 -7.89 16.46
CA LEU A 299 -4.60 -7.33 16.51
C LEU A 299 -4.99 -6.71 15.17
N ILE A 300 -4.09 -5.94 14.56
CA ILE A 300 -4.35 -5.31 13.25
C ILE A 300 -4.54 -6.36 12.17
N THR A 301 -3.71 -7.41 12.11
CA THR A 301 -3.87 -8.51 11.14
C THR A 301 -5.22 -9.21 11.31
N ALA A 302 -5.62 -9.51 12.55
CA ALA A 302 -6.89 -10.16 12.82
C ALA A 302 -8.09 -9.26 12.49
N LEU A 303 -8.04 -7.97 12.81
CA LEU A 303 -9.10 -7.02 12.43
C LEU A 303 -9.23 -6.88 10.91
N ALA A 304 -8.11 -6.85 10.19
CA ALA A 304 -8.12 -6.82 8.73
C ALA A 304 -8.76 -8.09 8.14
N ASP A 305 -8.43 -9.27 8.68
CA ASP A 305 -9.07 -10.52 8.27
C ASP A 305 -10.58 -10.54 8.54
N ILE A 306 -11.00 -10.03 9.70
CA ILE A 306 -12.43 -9.90 10.06
C ILE A 306 -13.14 -8.93 9.11
N GLU A 307 -12.55 -7.76 8.83
CA GLU A 307 -13.11 -6.76 7.93
C GLU A 307 -13.30 -7.33 6.51
N VAL A 308 -12.33 -8.08 5.99
CA VAL A 308 -12.43 -8.75 4.68
C VAL A 308 -13.55 -9.81 4.68
N ARG A 309 -13.68 -10.60 5.75
CA ARG A 309 -14.73 -11.63 5.86
C ARG A 309 -16.12 -11.00 5.96
N LEU A 310 -16.27 -9.91 6.71
CA LEU A 310 -17.50 -9.14 6.79
C LEU A 310 -17.87 -8.55 5.43
N ALA A 311 -16.91 -7.96 4.72
CA ALA A 311 -17.13 -7.45 3.36
C ALA A 311 -17.51 -8.53 2.34
N ALA A 312 -17.09 -9.78 2.57
CA ALA A 312 -17.47 -10.94 1.77
C ALA A 312 -18.86 -11.53 2.12
N GLY A 313 -19.55 -10.98 3.14
CA GLY A 313 -20.88 -11.45 3.56
C GLY A 313 -20.86 -12.66 4.50
N CYS A 314 -19.81 -12.84 5.29
CA CYS A 314 -19.77 -13.88 6.33
C CYS A 314 -20.70 -13.55 7.52
N SER A 315 -21.08 -14.58 8.31
CA SER A 315 -21.96 -14.41 9.47
C SER A 315 -21.37 -13.49 10.55
N ASP A 316 -22.11 -12.45 10.91
CA ASP A 316 -21.77 -11.48 11.97
C ASP A 316 -21.53 -12.16 13.33
N SER A 317 -22.34 -13.17 13.68
CA SER A 317 -22.20 -13.87 14.96
C SER A 317 -20.85 -14.61 15.08
N THR A 318 -20.41 -15.24 14.00
CA THR A 318 -19.12 -15.93 13.94
C THR A 318 -17.97 -14.94 13.96
N GLN A 319 -18.10 -13.83 13.23
CA GLN A 319 -17.07 -12.79 13.22
C GLN A 319 -16.97 -12.06 14.56
N LEU A 320 -18.09 -11.87 15.28
CA LEU A 320 -18.08 -11.35 16.66
C LEU A 320 -17.32 -12.30 17.60
N GLY A 321 -17.58 -13.60 17.52
CA GLY A 321 -16.80 -14.59 18.27
C GLY A 321 -15.31 -14.55 17.92
N CYS A 322 -14.97 -14.37 16.64
CA CYS A 322 -13.58 -14.22 16.19
C CYS A 322 -12.93 -12.94 16.76
N LEU A 323 -13.66 -11.83 16.79
CA LEU A 323 -13.21 -10.56 17.38
C LEU A 323 -12.88 -10.75 18.86
N VAL A 324 -13.81 -11.30 19.64
CA VAL A 324 -13.60 -11.55 21.08
C VAL A 324 -12.44 -12.51 21.32
N ALA A 325 -12.39 -13.63 20.57
CA ALA A 325 -11.33 -14.62 20.71
C ALA A 325 -9.93 -14.03 20.46
N THR A 326 -9.81 -13.14 19.48
CA THR A 326 -8.54 -12.46 19.13
C THR A 326 -7.99 -11.67 20.32
N PHE A 327 -8.85 -10.92 21.01
CA PHE A 327 -8.41 -10.12 22.18
C PHE A 327 -8.08 -11.03 23.38
N MET A 328 -8.86 -12.09 23.60
CA MET A 328 -8.73 -12.90 24.83
C MET A 328 -7.63 -13.95 24.77
N GLN A 329 -7.35 -14.55 23.62
CA GLN A 329 -6.24 -15.51 23.46
C GLN A 329 -4.90 -14.89 23.89
N ASP A 330 -4.71 -13.60 23.63
CA ASP A 330 -3.48 -12.89 23.97
C ASP A 330 -3.51 -12.25 25.37
N VAL A 331 -4.68 -11.87 25.91
CA VAL A 331 -4.82 -11.47 27.34
C VAL A 331 -4.49 -12.64 28.26
N ALA A 332 -4.91 -13.86 27.91
CA ALA A 332 -4.57 -15.08 28.66
C ALA A 332 -3.05 -15.39 28.62
N ALA A 333 -2.40 -15.19 27.47
CA ALA A 333 -0.95 -15.35 27.32
C ALA A 333 -0.15 -14.38 28.22
N ASN A 334 -0.67 -13.16 28.44
CA ASN A 334 -0.06 -12.18 29.33
C ASN A 334 -0.43 -12.35 30.82
N ARG A 335 -1.61 -12.90 31.15
CA ARG A 335 -1.98 -13.22 32.54
C ARG A 335 -1.09 -14.33 33.11
N HIS A 336 -0.66 -15.31 32.31
CA HIS A 336 0.28 -16.34 32.76
C HIS A 336 1.71 -15.84 33.06
N ASN A 337 2.08 -14.65 32.58
CA ASN A 337 3.40 -14.06 32.86
C ASN A 337 3.42 -13.18 34.13
N LYS A 338 2.30 -13.11 34.87
CA LYS A 338 2.25 -12.59 36.24
C LYS A 338 1.96 -13.75 37.19
N GLN A 339 3.01 -14.40 37.72
CA GLN A 339 2.85 -15.24 38.90
C GLN A 339 2.27 -14.41 40.06
N PRO A 340 1.39 -14.99 40.90
CA PRO A 340 0.85 -14.29 42.05
C PRO A 340 1.94 -14.06 43.10
N LEU A 341 2.28 -12.80 43.35
CA LEU A 341 2.96 -12.34 44.56
C LEU A 341 2.02 -12.49 45.77
N GLN A 342 1.69 -13.72 46.15
CA GLN A 342 1.07 -14.06 47.43
C GLN A 342 1.70 -15.34 47.98
N LYS A 343 2.90 -15.20 48.56
CA LYS A 343 3.45 -16.10 49.59
C LYS A 343 4.69 -15.44 50.18
N ASN A 344 4.46 -14.45 51.06
CA ASN A 344 5.38 -14.04 52.13
C ASN A 344 4.65 -13.06 53.08
N ARG A 345 3.57 -13.54 53.68
CA ARG A 345 2.95 -12.98 54.89
C ARG A 345 2.50 -14.14 55.74
N GLN A 346 3.44 -14.74 56.46
CA GLN A 346 3.28 -15.58 57.66
C GLN A 346 4.60 -16.33 57.89
N ARG A 347 5.61 -15.64 58.42
CA ARG A 347 6.69 -16.22 59.24
C ARG A 347 7.58 -15.10 59.80
N SER A 348 7.08 -14.39 60.80
CA SER A 348 7.92 -13.70 61.79
C SER A 348 7.06 -13.14 62.92
N GLU A 349 6.43 -14.01 63.70
CA GLU A 349 6.03 -13.69 65.07
C GLU A 349 6.52 -14.84 65.96
N SER A 350 7.72 -14.66 66.50
CA SER A 350 8.15 -15.16 67.80
C SER A 350 9.65 -14.87 67.91
N HIS A 351 10.00 -13.82 68.64
CA HIS A 351 10.90 -13.88 69.79
C HIS A 351 11.24 -12.45 70.20
N ASN A 352 10.54 -12.05 71.25
CA ASN A 352 10.82 -10.88 72.07
C ASN A 352 12.07 -11.18 72.92
N ARG A 353 13.07 -10.28 72.91
CA ARG A 353 13.97 -9.96 74.04
C ARG A 353 15.01 -8.90 73.61
N SER A 354 14.82 -7.68 74.07
CA SER A 354 15.87 -6.66 74.31
C SER A 354 16.56 -6.96 75.67
N PRO A 355 17.48 -6.13 76.25
CA PRO A 355 18.07 -4.86 75.79
C PRO A 355 19.58 -4.63 76.09
N THR A 356 20.15 -3.56 75.49
CA THR A 356 21.13 -2.53 75.97
C THR A 356 22.19 -2.24 74.88
N ASN A 357 22.64 -1.01 74.56
CA ASN A 357 23.13 0.07 75.41
C ASN A 357 23.22 1.44 74.64
N MET A 358 23.45 2.51 75.40
CA MET A 358 23.42 3.97 75.13
C MET A 358 24.44 4.57 74.13
N ASN A 359 24.07 5.69 73.46
CA ASN A 359 24.66 7.07 73.51
C ASN A 359 24.23 7.88 72.27
N GLN A 360 23.44 8.97 72.36
CA GLN A 360 23.72 10.39 72.72
C GLN A 360 24.24 11.31 71.59
N GLY A 361 23.53 12.45 71.40
CA GLY A 361 23.96 13.73 70.82
C GLY A 361 23.77 13.86 69.30
N GLY A 362 23.28 14.94 68.69
CA GLY A 362 23.01 16.34 69.07
C GLY A 362 22.67 17.12 67.77
N ALA A 363 22.22 18.37 67.91
CA ALA A 363 21.41 19.09 66.92
C ALA A 363 22.16 19.93 65.84
N ASN A 364 21.40 20.26 64.78
CA ASN A 364 21.25 21.56 64.09
C ASN A 364 22.19 22.06 62.97
N MET A 365 21.54 22.84 62.07
CA MET A 365 22.00 23.89 61.12
C MET A 365 22.47 23.57 59.68
N ASN A 366 21.55 23.84 58.73
CA ASN A 366 21.56 24.85 57.65
C ASN A 366 22.87 25.40 57.03
N GLN A 367 22.85 25.49 55.68
CA GLN A 367 23.50 26.43 54.72
C GLN A 367 24.48 25.83 53.67
N GLY A 368 24.25 26.20 52.40
CA GLY A 368 25.34 26.50 51.44
C GLY A 368 25.33 25.79 50.06
N TYR A 369 24.81 26.47 49.03
CA TYR A 369 25.26 26.37 47.61
C TYR A 369 26.70 26.93 47.46
N PRO A 370 27.52 26.66 46.40
CA PRO A 370 27.27 26.87 44.94
C PRO A 370 27.85 25.73 44.05
N GLY A 371 27.80 25.61 42.72
CA GLY A 371 27.53 26.47 41.55
C GLY A 371 28.64 26.27 40.49
N GLY A 372 28.31 26.17 39.19
CA GLY A 372 29.20 26.60 38.08
C GLY A 372 29.74 25.58 37.06
N TYR A 373 29.33 25.75 35.79
CA TYR A 373 29.99 25.26 34.56
C TYR A 373 31.36 25.95 34.31
N PRO A 374 32.20 25.43 33.40
CA PRO A 374 32.47 26.23 32.18
C PRO A 374 32.77 25.43 30.89
N GLY A 375 32.61 26.11 29.75
CA GLY A 375 33.17 25.72 28.44
C GLY A 375 34.35 26.62 28.02
N GLY A 376 35.07 26.24 26.95
CA GLY A 376 36.10 27.07 26.31
C GLY A 376 36.98 26.31 25.28
N TYR A 377 37.01 26.81 24.04
CA TYR A 377 38.02 26.58 22.97
C TYR A 377 39.24 27.52 23.15
N PRO A 378 40.30 27.60 22.28
CA PRO A 378 41.05 26.68 21.37
C PRO A 378 42.59 26.72 21.71
N PRO A 379 43.64 26.45 20.85
CA PRO A 379 44.01 27.15 19.59
C PRO A 379 44.74 26.30 18.48
N GLN A 380 45.15 26.99 17.41
CA GLN A 380 45.73 26.57 16.11
C GLN A 380 47.20 26.09 16.12
N GLY A 381 47.63 25.37 15.05
CA GLY A 381 48.92 25.64 14.38
C GLY A 381 49.83 24.47 13.92
N GLN A 382 50.19 24.51 12.63
CA GLN A 382 51.46 24.08 11.97
C GLN A 382 51.64 22.66 11.37
N GLY A 383 51.94 22.63 10.05
CA GLY A 383 53.09 21.90 9.49
C GLY A 383 52.84 20.78 8.47
N TYR A 384 53.04 21.06 7.17
CA TYR A 384 53.33 20.05 6.11
C TYR A 384 54.85 19.78 6.04
N PRO A 385 55.31 18.63 5.50
CA PRO A 385 55.72 18.59 4.08
C PRO A 385 55.60 17.24 3.30
N HIS A 386 55.48 17.35 1.96
CA HIS A 386 56.03 16.51 0.85
C HIS A 386 55.58 15.03 0.71
N GLN A 387 55.30 14.40 -0.45
CA GLN A 387 55.78 14.50 -1.85
C GLN A 387 54.82 13.71 -2.81
N ALA A 388 54.69 14.13 -4.08
CA ALA A 388 54.06 13.40 -5.21
C ALA A 388 55.08 12.39 -5.85
N PRO A 389 54.86 11.58 -6.94
CA PRO A 389 54.01 11.83 -8.14
C PRO A 389 53.37 10.61 -8.88
N GLY A 390 52.54 10.87 -9.93
CA GLY A 390 52.44 10.00 -11.12
C GLY A 390 51.07 9.83 -11.82
N TYR A 391 50.81 10.61 -12.88
CA TYR A 391 49.79 10.40 -13.94
C TYR A 391 50.49 9.91 -15.24
N PRO A 392 49.81 9.25 -16.23
CA PRO A 392 49.07 9.93 -17.33
C PRO A 392 47.78 9.19 -17.79
N GLN A 393 46.61 9.82 -18.09
CA GLN A 393 46.20 10.67 -19.25
C GLN A 393 46.16 9.96 -20.63
N GLN A 394 44.95 9.74 -21.20
CA GLN A 394 44.46 10.25 -22.52
C GLN A 394 43.33 9.41 -23.19
N THR A 395 42.18 10.07 -23.42
CA THR A 395 41.18 9.92 -24.52
C THR A 395 41.76 10.45 -25.86
N PRO A 396 41.19 10.28 -27.11
CA PRO A 396 39.78 10.58 -27.49
C PRO A 396 39.16 9.93 -28.79
N GLY A 397 37.87 10.21 -29.05
CA GLY A 397 37.39 10.60 -30.40
C GLY A 397 36.34 9.74 -31.14
N TYR A 398 35.17 10.35 -31.44
CA TYR A 398 34.14 9.92 -32.42
C TYR A 398 34.58 10.14 -33.90
N PRO A 399 33.91 9.54 -34.91
CA PRO A 399 33.00 10.35 -35.75
C PRO A 399 31.74 9.64 -36.34
N GLN A 400 30.91 10.47 -36.98
CA GLN A 400 29.57 10.28 -37.55
C GLN A 400 29.48 9.70 -38.99
N GLN A 401 28.24 9.34 -39.37
CA GLN A 401 27.54 9.41 -40.69
C GLN A 401 27.44 8.19 -41.63
N ALA A 402 26.19 8.00 -42.14
CA ALA A 402 25.63 6.97 -43.05
C ALA A 402 25.91 7.31 -44.55
N PRO A 403 25.39 6.67 -45.65
CA PRO A 403 24.08 5.97 -45.84
C PRO A 403 24.04 4.75 -46.84
N GLY A 404 22.84 4.14 -47.04
CA GLY A 404 22.47 3.51 -48.34
C GLY A 404 21.76 2.14 -48.31
N PHE A 405 20.48 2.10 -48.72
CA PHE A 405 19.69 0.91 -49.11
C PHE A 405 19.97 0.50 -50.57
N PRO A 406 19.66 -0.77 -50.98
CA PRO A 406 18.48 -0.97 -51.84
C PRO A 406 17.67 -2.28 -51.60
N GLN A 407 16.47 -2.31 -52.20
CA GLN A 407 15.38 -3.32 -52.16
C GLN A 407 15.43 -4.37 -53.29
N GLN A 408 14.49 -5.35 -53.19
CA GLN A 408 13.91 -6.31 -54.17
C GLN A 408 14.58 -7.70 -54.20
N GLY A 409 13.92 -8.86 -54.28
CA GLY A 409 12.50 -9.28 -54.37
C GLY A 409 12.41 -10.71 -54.96
N SER A 410 11.47 -11.53 -54.44
CA SER A 410 10.74 -12.65 -55.11
C SER A 410 11.31 -14.10 -55.22
N ALA A 411 10.55 -15.03 -54.60
CA ALA A 411 9.88 -16.25 -55.12
C ALA A 411 10.62 -17.59 -55.47
N TYR A 412 10.20 -18.64 -54.75
CA TYR A 412 9.86 -20.04 -55.10
C TYR A 412 10.72 -20.95 -56.02
N GLN A 413 11.02 -22.16 -55.50
CA GLN A 413 10.64 -23.52 -55.99
C GLN A 413 11.77 -24.60 -56.04
N GLN A 414 11.32 -25.84 -55.81
CA GLN A 414 12.01 -27.11 -55.52
C GLN A 414 12.75 -27.76 -56.72
N GLN A 415 13.79 -28.58 -56.48
CA GLN A 415 13.83 -30.02 -56.82
C GLN A 415 15.19 -30.69 -56.52
N GLN A 416 15.11 -31.96 -56.11
CA GLN A 416 16.19 -32.93 -55.84
C GLN A 416 16.77 -33.51 -57.14
N GLN A 417 18.07 -33.86 -57.13
CA GLN A 417 18.59 -35.05 -57.83
C GLN A 417 19.95 -35.51 -57.25
N GLN A 418 20.16 -36.83 -57.29
CA GLN A 418 21.14 -37.61 -56.54
C GLN A 418 22.35 -38.06 -57.39
N GLN A 419 23.55 -38.03 -56.76
CA GLN A 419 24.66 -39.02 -56.76
C GLN A 419 25.53 -39.26 -58.03
N PRO A 420 26.82 -39.72 -57.92
CA PRO A 420 27.33 -40.72 -56.97
C PRO A 420 28.68 -40.45 -56.25
N GLN A 421 28.94 -41.40 -55.34
CA GLN A 421 29.83 -41.43 -54.17
C GLN A 421 31.33 -41.58 -54.49
N GLN A 422 32.18 -40.94 -53.69
CA GLN A 422 33.47 -41.51 -53.30
C GLN A 422 33.57 -41.57 -51.77
N HIS A 423 33.89 -42.78 -51.30
CA HIS A 423 33.92 -43.24 -49.92
C HIS A 423 35.22 -42.78 -49.24
N VAL A 424 35.12 -41.99 -48.18
CA VAL A 424 36.18 -41.82 -47.17
C VAL A 424 35.53 -42.04 -45.79
N PRO A 425 36.07 -42.92 -44.92
CA PRO A 425 35.40 -43.29 -43.67
C PRO A 425 35.31 -42.10 -42.71
N GLN A 426 34.08 -41.73 -42.34
CA GLN A 426 33.83 -40.72 -41.31
C GLN A 426 33.93 -41.34 -39.90
N PRO A 427 34.41 -40.57 -38.91
CA PRO A 427 34.50 -40.98 -37.50
C PRO A 427 33.10 -41.30 -36.94
N PRO A 428 33.02 -42.09 -35.85
CA PRO A 428 31.75 -42.55 -35.28
C PRO A 428 30.81 -41.38 -35.00
N PRO A 429 29.49 -41.57 -35.17
CA PRO A 429 28.51 -40.50 -35.06
C PRO A 429 28.63 -39.81 -33.71
N GLN A 430 28.96 -38.53 -33.74
CA GLN A 430 28.73 -37.63 -32.63
C GLN A 430 27.24 -37.74 -32.30
N SER A 431 26.97 -38.17 -31.08
CA SER A 431 25.65 -38.15 -30.46
C SER A 431 25.03 -36.80 -30.80
N GLN A 432 23.84 -36.82 -31.41
CA GLN A 432 22.97 -35.65 -31.47
C GLN A 432 22.98 -35.02 -30.07
N PRO A 433 23.14 -33.69 -29.93
CA PRO A 433 22.91 -33.06 -28.64
C PRO A 433 21.54 -33.51 -28.19
N GLN A 434 21.48 -34.21 -27.06
CA GLN A 434 20.21 -34.48 -26.40
C GLN A 434 19.46 -33.15 -26.33
N PRO A 435 18.13 -33.13 -26.59
CA PRO A 435 17.39 -31.88 -26.60
C PRO A 435 17.71 -31.12 -25.32
N GLU A 436 18.25 -29.90 -25.46
CA GLU A 436 18.58 -29.04 -24.34
C GLU A 436 17.38 -29.01 -23.40
N GLN A 437 17.51 -29.67 -22.24
CA GLN A 437 16.55 -29.55 -21.17
C GLN A 437 16.48 -28.06 -20.82
N LYS A 438 15.39 -27.40 -21.23
CA LYS A 438 15.12 -26.01 -20.88
C LYS A 438 15.31 -25.86 -19.37
N ARG A 439 16.36 -25.14 -18.99
CA ARG A 439 16.76 -24.97 -17.60
C ARG A 439 15.62 -24.30 -16.81
N LEU A 440 15.17 -24.97 -15.75
CA LEU A 440 14.30 -24.39 -14.74
C LEU A 440 15.04 -23.23 -14.05
N ASN A 441 14.41 -22.06 -13.99
CA ASN A 441 14.92 -20.89 -13.27
C ASN A 441 14.26 -20.81 -11.87
N PRO A 442 15.02 -20.65 -10.76
CA PRO A 442 16.46 -20.78 -10.58
C PRO A 442 16.88 -22.22 -10.21
N GLN A 443 18.17 -22.52 -10.38
CA GLN A 443 18.78 -23.86 -10.26
C GLN A 443 18.50 -24.54 -8.91
N ALA A 444 18.03 -25.78 -9.00
CA ALA A 444 18.15 -26.81 -7.98
C ALA A 444 19.62 -27.03 -7.63
N TYR A 445 19.89 -27.35 -6.36
CA TYR A 445 21.17 -27.75 -5.78
C TYR A 445 22.18 -28.39 -6.77
N PRO A 446 23.49 -28.07 -6.71
CA PRO A 446 24.46 -28.57 -7.67
C PRO A 446 24.43 -30.11 -7.81
N GLN A 447 24.14 -30.64 -9.01
CA GLN A 447 23.93 -32.09 -9.20
C GLN A 447 25.11 -32.95 -8.77
N HIS A 448 26.34 -32.47 -8.95
CA HIS A 448 27.55 -33.17 -8.49
C HIS A 448 27.59 -33.43 -6.97
N LEU A 449 26.84 -32.67 -6.16
CA LEU A 449 26.70 -32.92 -4.72
C LEU A 449 25.58 -33.93 -4.42
N LEU A 450 24.52 -33.93 -5.22
CA LEU A 450 23.39 -34.86 -5.08
C LEU A 450 23.73 -36.27 -5.61
N ASP A 451 24.70 -36.38 -6.51
CA ASP A 451 25.18 -37.66 -7.06
C ASP A 451 26.16 -38.37 -6.12
N ASN A 452 26.80 -37.64 -5.20
CA ASN A 452 27.75 -38.18 -4.22
C ASN A 452 27.29 -37.92 -2.77
N LEU A 453 26.07 -38.37 -2.44
CA LEU A 453 25.52 -38.25 -1.09
C LEU A 453 26.17 -39.22 -0.09
N GLU A 454 26.62 -40.39 -0.53
CA GLU A 454 27.21 -41.42 0.35
C GLU A 454 28.59 -41.01 0.91
N GLY A 455 29.32 -40.12 0.22
CA GLY A 455 30.63 -39.62 0.65
C GLY A 455 30.58 -38.35 1.54
N GLN A 456 29.41 -37.82 1.88
CA GLN A 456 29.29 -36.58 2.64
C GLN A 456 29.25 -36.82 4.16
N SER A 457 29.69 -35.83 4.95
CA SER A 457 29.56 -35.89 6.41
C SER A 457 28.10 -35.77 6.86
N VAL A 458 27.81 -36.24 8.06
CA VAL A 458 26.46 -36.23 8.66
C VAL A 458 25.92 -34.80 8.79
N GLU A 459 26.77 -33.86 9.19
CA GLU A 459 26.40 -32.45 9.33
C GLU A 459 26.00 -31.87 7.97
N ARG A 460 26.77 -32.21 6.93
CA ARG A 460 26.53 -31.74 5.56
C ARG A 460 25.27 -32.36 4.96
N LEU A 461 25.03 -33.65 5.19
CA LEU A 461 23.79 -34.33 4.79
C LEU A 461 22.55 -33.74 5.45
N THR A 462 22.68 -33.31 6.72
CA THR A 462 21.58 -32.66 7.44
C THR A 462 21.25 -31.29 6.86
N VAL A 463 22.27 -30.50 6.50
CA VAL A 463 22.07 -29.20 5.84
C VAL A 463 21.44 -29.37 4.46
N ILE A 464 21.97 -30.30 3.64
CA ILE A 464 21.42 -30.63 2.32
C ILE A 464 19.96 -31.09 2.45
N GLY A 465 19.66 -31.95 3.44
CA GLY A 465 18.30 -32.43 3.70
C GLY A 465 17.31 -31.31 4.07
N LYS A 466 17.74 -30.33 4.88
CA LYS A 466 16.90 -29.15 5.22
C LYS A 466 16.62 -28.28 4.00
N GLU A 467 17.63 -27.99 3.20
CA GLU A 467 17.49 -27.13 2.00
C GLU A 467 16.63 -27.81 0.93
N LEU A 468 16.77 -29.12 0.71
CA LEU A 468 15.90 -29.88 -0.18
C LEU A 468 14.45 -29.96 0.33
N THR A 469 14.23 -30.04 1.64
CA THR A 469 12.88 -30.03 2.23
C THR A 469 12.20 -28.66 2.05
N GLN A 470 12.95 -27.56 2.17
CA GLN A 470 12.45 -26.21 1.90
C GLN A 470 12.13 -25.99 0.42
N ASP A 471 13.00 -26.45 -0.49
CA ASP A 471 12.73 -26.37 -1.93
C ASP A 471 11.51 -27.21 -2.32
N LEU A 472 11.37 -28.44 -1.80
CA LEU A 472 10.19 -29.27 -2.02
C LEU A 472 8.90 -28.57 -1.55
N THR A 473 8.93 -27.96 -0.36
CA THR A 473 7.79 -27.21 0.19
C THR A 473 7.40 -26.03 -0.70
N PHE A 474 8.39 -25.25 -1.15
CA PHE A 474 8.18 -24.11 -2.05
C PHE A 474 7.61 -24.53 -3.41
N ARG A 475 8.09 -25.65 -3.98
CA ARG A 475 7.61 -26.18 -5.27
C ARG A 475 6.20 -26.77 -5.17
N CYS A 476 5.86 -27.44 -4.06
CA CYS A 476 4.48 -27.89 -3.81
C CYS A 476 3.50 -26.70 -3.68
N LEU A 477 3.89 -25.61 -3.02
CA LEU A 477 3.08 -24.40 -2.94
C LEU A 477 2.93 -23.72 -4.30
N THR A 478 4.00 -23.71 -5.10
CA THR A 478 3.98 -23.21 -6.49
C THR A 478 3.03 -24.03 -7.35
N LEU A 479 3.06 -25.37 -7.25
CA LEU A 479 2.13 -26.27 -7.93
C LEU A 479 0.68 -26.00 -7.55
N LEU A 480 0.39 -25.83 -6.24
CA LEU A 480 -0.94 -25.47 -5.74
C LEU A 480 -1.45 -24.14 -6.33
N ASN A 481 -0.58 -23.15 -6.45
CA ASN A 481 -0.93 -21.84 -7.02
C ASN A 481 -1.15 -21.92 -8.54
N VAL A 482 -0.34 -22.73 -9.25
CA VAL A 482 -0.51 -22.98 -10.69
C VAL A 482 -1.81 -23.73 -10.98
N LEU A 483 -2.16 -24.73 -10.16
CA LEU A 483 -3.41 -25.49 -10.29
C LEU A 483 -4.66 -24.65 -9.95
N LYS A 484 -4.52 -23.62 -9.12
CA LYS A 484 -5.62 -22.67 -8.79
C LYS A 484 -5.83 -21.59 -9.86
N ALA A 485 -4.84 -21.31 -10.70
CA ALA A 485 -4.96 -20.32 -11.76
C ALA A 485 -5.83 -20.87 -12.91
N SER A 486 -6.91 -20.16 -13.27
CA SER A 486 -7.90 -20.62 -14.27
C SER A 486 -7.44 -20.56 -15.73
N ASP A 487 -6.18 -20.21 -16.00
CA ASP A 487 -5.70 -19.85 -17.34
C ASP A 487 -4.98 -21.02 -18.03
N ARG A 488 -5.58 -21.56 -19.10
CA ARG A 488 -5.08 -22.72 -19.87
C ARG A 488 -3.99 -22.32 -20.90
N ARG A 489 -3.02 -21.50 -20.50
CA ARG A 489 -1.85 -21.18 -21.33
C ARG A 489 -0.58 -21.15 -20.50
N MET A 490 -0.18 -22.33 -20.00
CA MET A 490 1.16 -22.56 -19.48
C MET A 490 1.96 -23.30 -20.54
N ILE A 491 3.09 -22.73 -20.98
CA ILE A 491 4.03 -23.36 -21.93
C ILE A 491 5.43 -23.28 -21.30
N GLY A 492 6.09 -24.42 -21.09
CA GLY A 492 7.46 -24.50 -20.58
C GLY A 492 7.57 -24.93 -19.11
N THR A 493 8.62 -24.46 -18.41
CA THR A 493 9.10 -24.95 -17.09
C THR A 493 8.12 -24.82 -15.91
N ASN A 494 6.95 -24.21 -16.12
CA ASN A 494 5.87 -24.10 -15.13
C ASN A 494 4.69 -25.03 -15.45
N GLU A 495 4.88 -25.98 -16.36
CA GLU A 495 3.92 -27.03 -16.62
C GLU A 495 3.80 -27.94 -15.37
N PRO A 496 2.57 -28.25 -14.91
CA PRO A 496 2.35 -29.05 -13.72
C PRO A 496 3.12 -30.38 -13.74
N SER A 497 3.19 -31.03 -14.90
CA SER A 497 3.89 -32.30 -15.10
C SER A 497 5.39 -32.21 -14.77
N THR A 498 6.07 -31.16 -15.24
CA THR A 498 7.51 -30.96 -14.99
C THR A 498 7.80 -30.62 -13.53
N ILE A 499 6.91 -29.86 -12.88
CA ILE A 499 7.03 -29.56 -11.44
C ILE A 499 6.85 -30.83 -10.61
N ILE A 500 5.90 -31.70 -10.97
CA ILE A 500 5.66 -32.97 -10.30
C ILE A 500 6.88 -33.90 -10.44
N GLU A 501 7.44 -34.05 -11.65
CA GLU A 501 8.64 -34.86 -11.89
C GLU A 501 9.83 -34.39 -11.03
N TYR A 502 10.03 -33.08 -10.93
CA TYR A 502 11.07 -32.51 -10.09
C TYR A 502 10.81 -32.76 -8.59
N CYS A 503 9.57 -32.60 -8.11
CA CYS A 503 9.21 -32.88 -6.73
C CYS A 503 9.47 -34.36 -6.36
N VAL A 504 9.19 -35.29 -7.27
CA VAL A 504 9.48 -36.72 -7.10
C VAL A 504 10.99 -36.97 -7.02
N GLN A 505 11.80 -36.29 -7.84
CA GLN A 505 13.26 -36.39 -7.78
C GLN A 505 13.80 -35.89 -6.43
N VAL A 506 13.36 -34.73 -5.95
CA VAL A 506 13.77 -34.19 -4.64
C VAL A 506 13.36 -35.13 -3.50
N LEU A 507 12.17 -35.71 -3.55
CA LEU A 507 11.71 -36.71 -2.58
C LEU A 507 12.63 -37.95 -2.55
N ASN A 508 13.07 -38.43 -3.71
CA ASN A 508 14.00 -39.56 -3.79
C ASN A 508 15.37 -39.25 -3.17
N TYR A 509 15.89 -38.03 -3.34
CA TYR A 509 17.12 -37.60 -2.67
C TYR A 509 16.93 -37.51 -1.15
N LEU A 510 15.81 -36.98 -0.67
CA LEU A 510 15.48 -36.96 0.77
C LEU A 510 15.39 -38.37 1.36
N LEU A 511 14.81 -39.33 0.63
CA LEU A 511 14.78 -40.74 1.02
C LEU A 511 16.18 -41.37 1.08
N LYS A 512 17.06 -41.08 0.10
CA LYS A 512 18.45 -41.53 0.13
C LYS A 512 19.20 -40.98 1.35
N ILE A 513 19.07 -39.68 1.62
CA ILE A 513 19.67 -39.03 2.80
C ILE A 513 19.18 -39.69 4.08
N ARG A 514 17.88 -39.97 4.18
CA ARG A 514 17.29 -40.69 5.32
C ARG A 514 17.95 -42.06 5.52
N VAL A 515 18.06 -42.86 4.47
CA VAL A 515 18.66 -44.20 4.54
C VAL A 515 20.13 -44.11 4.99
N ILE A 516 20.88 -43.11 4.54
CA ILE A 516 22.28 -42.89 4.95
C ILE A 516 22.37 -42.50 6.42
N LEU A 517 21.50 -41.60 6.90
CA LEU A 517 21.49 -41.16 8.29
C LEU A 517 21.03 -42.26 9.27
N ASP A 518 20.00 -43.03 8.91
CA ASP A 518 19.48 -44.13 9.73
C ASP A 518 20.47 -45.30 9.83
N LYS A 519 21.32 -45.50 8.83
CA LYS A 519 22.40 -46.51 8.84
C LYS A 519 23.66 -46.05 9.58
N ASN A 520 23.74 -44.80 10.04
CA ASN A 520 24.94 -44.28 10.71
C ASN A 520 24.86 -44.47 12.24
N PRO A 521 25.60 -45.44 12.83
CA PRO A 521 25.49 -45.79 14.25
C PRO A 521 26.02 -44.71 15.20
N LYS A 522 26.71 -43.67 14.70
CA LYS A 522 27.18 -42.54 15.52
C LYS A 522 26.09 -41.48 15.77
N VAL A 523 25.01 -41.48 14.98
CA VAL A 523 24.02 -40.39 14.95
C VAL A 523 22.68 -40.84 15.52
N ASN A 524 22.24 -42.06 15.18
CA ASN A 524 20.95 -42.57 15.62
C ASN A 524 21.10 -43.85 16.44
N LYS A 525 20.82 -43.77 17.74
CA LYS A 525 20.77 -44.95 18.64
C LYS A 525 19.44 -45.71 18.53
N ARG A 526 18.42 -45.12 17.88
CA ARG A 526 17.09 -45.69 17.61
C ARG A 526 16.60 -45.16 16.26
N ALA A 527 15.88 -45.98 15.50
CA ALA A 527 15.23 -45.52 14.27
C ALA A 527 14.17 -44.44 14.59
N MET A 528 14.29 -43.26 13.97
CA MET A 528 13.32 -42.17 14.10
C MET A 528 12.03 -42.47 13.33
N THR A 529 10.90 -42.05 13.88
CA THR A 529 9.59 -42.12 13.20
C THR A 529 9.51 -41.10 12.05
N ASN A 530 8.57 -41.31 11.13
CA ASN A 530 8.38 -40.40 9.98
C ASN A 530 8.09 -38.96 10.43
N GLU A 531 7.28 -38.80 11.48
CA GLU A 531 6.88 -37.49 12.02
C GLU A 531 8.06 -36.76 12.67
N GLU A 532 8.90 -37.48 13.44
CA GLU A 532 10.12 -36.93 14.03
C GLU A 532 11.15 -36.52 12.97
N TRP A 533 11.28 -37.29 11.89
CA TRP A 533 12.21 -36.98 10.80
C TRP A 533 11.75 -35.75 10.02
N ILE A 534 10.45 -35.66 9.73
CA ILE A 534 9.85 -34.48 9.10
C ILE A 534 10.03 -33.26 10.00
N ALA A 535 9.80 -33.37 11.31
CA ALA A 535 10.01 -32.26 12.25
C ALA A 535 11.48 -31.81 12.32
N HIS A 536 12.42 -32.76 12.34
CA HIS A 536 13.86 -32.49 12.37
C HIS A 536 14.37 -31.80 11.10
N MET A 537 13.90 -32.24 9.92
CA MET A 537 14.30 -31.68 8.63
C MET A 537 13.54 -30.40 8.25
N SER A 538 12.32 -30.20 8.75
CA SER A 538 11.56 -28.95 8.59
C SER A 538 11.93 -27.87 9.62
N GLY A 539 12.67 -28.25 10.68
CA GLY A 539 13.02 -27.37 11.79
C GLY A 539 11.84 -27.02 12.71
N ALA A 540 10.74 -27.78 12.63
CA ALA A 540 9.45 -27.38 13.17
C ALA A 540 9.19 -27.73 14.64
N ASN A 541 10.11 -28.37 15.37
CA ASN A 541 9.99 -28.52 16.83
C ASN A 541 11.37 -28.64 17.50
N GLY A 542 11.54 -27.88 18.59
CA GLY A 542 12.49 -28.07 19.69
C GLY A 542 13.80 -28.77 19.35
N VAL A 543 14.81 -27.99 18.98
CA VAL A 543 16.22 -28.43 18.98
C VAL A 543 16.51 -29.05 20.35
N PRO A 544 17.03 -30.29 20.45
CA PRO A 544 17.53 -30.79 21.73
C PRO A 544 18.59 -29.79 22.22
N GLU A 545 18.46 -29.32 23.48
CA GLU A 545 19.25 -28.22 24.06
C GLU A 545 20.65 -28.12 23.44
N LYS A 546 20.86 -27.05 22.67
CA LYS A 546 22.16 -26.73 22.08
C LYS A 546 23.19 -26.72 23.20
N ARG A 547 24.32 -27.41 22.99
CA ARG A 547 25.45 -27.31 23.92
C ARG A 547 25.81 -25.82 24.10
N ALA A 548 26.06 -25.41 25.33
CA ALA A 548 26.24 -24.01 25.70
C ALA A 548 27.35 -23.29 24.91
N ASP A 549 28.36 -24.03 24.44
CA ASP A 549 29.45 -23.51 23.61
C ASP A 549 29.02 -23.10 22.18
N LEU A 550 27.94 -23.68 21.66
CA LEU A 550 27.36 -23.31 20.37
C LEU A 550 26.44 -22.09 20.49
N GLN A 551 25.73 -21.97 21.62
CA GLN A 551 24.89 -20.80 21.91
C GLN A 551 25.75 -19.52 21.99
N GLU A 552 26.87 -19.59 22.70
CA GLU A 552 27.81 -18.46 22.84
C GLU A 552 28.43 -18.06 21.49
N LYS A 553 28.79 -19.03 20.64
CA LYS A 553 29.32 -18.75 19.29
C LYS A 553 28.26 -18.13 18.37
N GLU A 554 27.01 -18.55 18.48
CA GLU A 554 25.90 -17.96 17.71
C GLU A 554 25.57 -16.55 18.18
N ASP A 555 25.57 -16.29 19.48
CA ASP A 555 25.36 -14.94 20.03
C ASP A 555 26.47 -13.98 19.59
N ILE A 556 27.73 -14.44 19.55
CA ILE A 556 28.85 -13.66 19.01
C ILE A 556 28.67 -13.43 17.50
N CYS A 557 28.22 -14.45 16.75
CA CYS A 557 27.99 -14.33 15.31
C CYS A 557 26.87 -13.33 15.00
N GLU A 558 25.75 -13.37 15.74
CA GLU A 558 24.63 -12.46 15.54
C GLU A 558 25.00 -11.02 15.94
N LYS A 559 25.78 -10.86 17.01
CA LYS A 559 26.33 -9.55 17.41
C LYS A 559 27.24 -8.96 16.32
N ASN A 560 28.02 -9.80 15.64
CA ASN A 560 28.86 -9.37 14.52
C ASN A 560 28.04 -9.08 13.26
N ARG A 561 26.96 -9.84 13.01
CA ARG A 561 26.04 -9.61 11.88
C ARG A 561 25.35 -8.25 12.00
N ILE A 562 24.85 -7.90 13.19
CA ILE A 562 24.21 -6.60 13.45
C ILE A 562 25.19 -5.45 13.21
N LYS A 563 26.42 -5.55 13.72
CA LYS A 563 27.48 -4.55 13.45
C LYS A 563 27.78 -4.39 11.96
N LEU A 564 27.76 -5.48 11.20
CA LEU A 564 28.02 -5.44 9.76
C LEU A 564 26.90 -4.71 8.99
N ILE A 565 25.65 -4.90 9.43
CA ILE A 565 24.47 -4.22 8.86
C ILE A 565 24.53 -2.72 9.17
N GLU A 566 24.87 -2.33 10.40
CA GLU A 566 25.09 -0.93 10.77
C GLU A 566 26.17 -0.29 9.88
N LEU A 567 27.32 -0.97 9.74
CA LEU A 567 28.42 -0.49 8.91
C LEU A 567 28.04 -0.33 7.43
N MET A 568 27.29 -1.29 6.88
CA MET A 568 26.75 -1.20 5.51
C MET A 568 25.75 -0.05 5.33
N THR A 569 24.98 0.25 6.38
CA THR A 569 24.00 1.33 6.35
C THR A 569 24.69 2.69 6.37
N GLU A 570 25.72 2.85 7.20
CA GLU A 570 26.56 4.05 7.20
C GLU A 570 27.32 4.23 5.89
N LEU A 571 27.90 3.16 5.33
CA LEU A 571 28.56 3.19 4.02
C LEU A 571 27.63 3.66 2.89
N LYS A 572 26.38 3.19 2.89
CA LYS A 572 25.36 3.65 1.94
C LYS A 572 24.98 5.11 2.15
N MET A 573 24.98 5.57 3.39
CA MET A 573 24.74 6.98 3.72
C MET A 573 25.88 7.87 3.21
N VAL A 574 27.12 7.42 3.35
CA VAL A 574 28.31 8.11 2.82
C VAL A 574 28.32 8.11 1.28
N ASP A 575 27.97 7.00 0.65
CA ASP A 575 27.85 6.89 -0.82
C ASP A 575 26.73 7.81 -1.36
N TRP A 576 25.60 7.85 -0.65
CA TRP A 576 24.53 8.81 -0.95
C TRP A 576 25.00 10.26 -0.77
N MET A 577 25.66 10.60 0.33
CA MET A 577 26.22 11.94 0.56
C MET A 577 27.23 12.34 -0.52
N ALA A 578 28.07 11.40 -0.97
CA ALA A 578 29.00 11.61 -2.08
C ALA A 578 28.26 11.83 -3.41
N SER A 579 27.15 11.13 -3.64
CA SER A 579 26.32 11.28 -4.85
C SER A 579 25.52 12.58 -4.90
N VAL A 580 25.18 13.16 -3.75
CA VAL A 580 24.41 14.41 -3.61
C VAL A 580 25.33 15.65 -3.57
N SER A 581 26.64 15.45 -3.39
CA SER A 581 27.64 16.51 -3.38
C SER A 581 28.25 16.74 -4.77
N ASP A 582 27.45 17.22 -5.73
CA ASP A 582 28.00 17.75 -7.00
C ASP A 582 28.70 19.10 -6.70
N PRO A 583 30.03 19.24 -6.96
CA PRO A 583 30.77 20.47 -6.70
C PRO A 583 30.23 21.70 -7.45
N HIS A 584 29.43 21.52 -8.50
CA HIS A 584 28.79 22.62 -9.23
C HIS A 584 27.59 23.23 -8.50
N SER A 585 27.01 22.53 -7.52
CA SER A 585 25.87 23.04 -6.73
C SER A 585 26.27 23.93 -5.54
N LEU A 586 27.56 24.01 -5.21
CA LEU A 586 28.10 24.81 -4.09
C LEU A 586 28.64 26.18 -4.53
N ALA A 587 28.71 26.46 -5.83
CA ALA A 587 28.95 27.81 -6.33
C ALA A 587 27.65 28.61 -6.24
N GLY A 588 27.51 29.39 -5.17
CA GLY A 588 26.46 30.41 -5.08
C GLY A 588 26.52 31.40 -6.26
N PRO A 589 25.46 32.20 -6.48
CA PRO A 589 25.46 33.19 -7.56
C PRO A 589 26.65 34.14 -7.40
N GLU A 590 27.39 34.37 -8.49
CA GLU A 590 28.50 35.34 -8.50
C GLU A 590 28.02 36.71 -7.95
N PRO A 591 28.83 37.38 -7.12
CA PRO A 591 28.54 38.76 -6.76
C PRO A 591 28.71 39.65 -7.99
N LEU A 592 27.65 40.38 -8.33
CA LEU A 592 27.63 41.46 -9.32
C LEU A 592 28.91 42.33 -9.24
N ARG A 593 29.61 42.46 -10.37
CA ARG A 593 30.51 43.57 -10.67
C ARG A 593 30.11 44.22 -11.97
#